data_AF-A0A2D6HIE9-F1
#
_entry.id   AF-A0A2D6HIE9-F1
#
_cell.length_a   1.000
_cell.length_b   1.000
_cell.length_c   1.000
_cell.angle_alpha   90.00
_cell.angle_beta   90.00
_cell.angle_gamma   90.00
#
_symmetry.space_group_name_H-M   'P 1'
#
loop_
_entity.id
_entity.type
_entity.pdbx_description
1 polymer ?
#
loop_
_entity_poly.entity_id
_entity_poly.type
_entity_poly.pdbx_seq_one_letter_code
_entity_poly.pdbx_strand_id
1 'polypeptide(L)'
;MKAPHPEVTRVRCRARALFLLLLACSPLAGCGSVEFYERRHLAERHMLLDDGPGEAHFYQKTIYSMEGSAGGVGASAGGGCGCY
;
A
#
# COMPACT_ATOMS: atom_id res chain seq x y z
N MET A 1 -21.74 -45.09 24.95
CA MET A 1 -21.18 -43.85 24.36
C MET A 1 -20.35 -43.16 25.44
N LYS A 2 -19.02 -43.34 25.44
CA LYS A 2 -18.13 -42.81 26.49
C LYS A 2 -17.90 -41.33 26.21
N ALA A 3 -18.39 -40.45 27.08
CA ALA A 3 -18.14 -39.02 26.97
C ALA A 3 -16.61 -38.75 27.05
N PRO A 4 -16.06 -37.88 26.19
CA PRO A 4 -14.65 -37.52 26.25
C PRO A 4 -14.34 -36.72 27.52
N HIS A 5 -13.20 -37.02 28.15
CA HIS A 5 -12.73 -36.36 29.37
C HIS A 5 -12.56 -34.84 29.17
N PRO A 6 -12.89 -34.01 30.20
CA PRO A 6 -12.91 -32.54 30.10
C PRO A 6 -11.52 -31.90 29.85
N GLU A 7 -10.44 -32.65 30.06
CA GLU A 7 -9.07 -32.22 29.77
C GLU A 7 -8.78 -32.19 28.25
N VAL A 8 -9.31 -33.16 27.50
CA VAL A 8 -9.05 -33.31 26.05
C VAL A 8 -9.72 -32.18 25.25
N THR A 9 -10.86 -31.69 25.72
CA THR A 9 -11.59 -30.57 25.11
C THR A 9 -10.88 -29.23 25.34
N ARG A 10 -10.30 -28.99 26.52
CA ARG A 10 -9.50 -27.77 26.79
C ARG A 10 -8.24 -27.70 25.94
N VAL A 11 -7.53 -28.82 25.78
CA VAL A 11 -6.31 -28.88 24.95
C VAL A 11 -6.63 -28.61 23.48
N ARG A 12 -7.73 -29.16 22.95
CA ARG A 12 -8.21 -28.89 21.58
C ARG A 12 -8.62 -27.44 21.36
N CYS A 13 -9.28 -26.80 22.32
CA CYS A 13 -9.64 -25.38 22.21
C CYS A 13 -8.39 -24.47 22.26
N ARG A 14 -7.42 -24.77 23.13
CA ARG A 14 -6.15 -24.02 23.20
C ARG A 14 -5.30 -24.19 21.95
N ALA A 15 -5.21 -25.41 21.41
CA ALA A 15 -4.48 -25.68 20.18
C ALA A 15 -5.10 -24.97 18.97
N ARG A 16 -6.44 -24.91 18.88
CA ARG A 16 -7.15 -24.16 17.84
C ARG A 16 -6.92 -22.65 17.96
N ALA A 17 -6.93 -22.10 19.17
CA ALA A 17 -6.66 -20.70 19.41
C ALA A 17 -5.23 -20.32 19.01
N LEU A 18 -4.24 -21.14 19.37
CA LEU A 18 -2.84 -20.96 18.96
C LEU A 18 -2.66 -21.02 17.44
N PHE A 19 -3.33 -21.97 16.78
CA PHE A 19 -3.27 -22.10 15.33
C PHE A 19 -3.87 -20.89 14.60
N LEU A 20 -5.00 -20.37 15.06
CA LEU A 20 -5.61 -19.15 14.52
C LEU A 20 -4.74 -17.92 14.75
N LEU A 21 -4.08 -17.82 15.90
CA LEU A 21 -3.18 -16.71 16.22
C LEU A 21 -1.92 -16.72 15.36
N LEU A 22 -1.36 -17.90 15.07
CA LEU A 22 -0.28 -18.09 14.10
C LEU A 22 -0.71 -17.69 12.68
N LEU A 23 -1.90 -18.09 12.25
CA LEU A 23 -2.43 -17.74 10.93
C LEU A 23 -2.62 -16.23 10.77
N ALA A 24 -3.13 -15.56 11.81
CA ALA A 24 -3.34 -14.12 11.83
C ALA A 24 -2.04 -13.31 11.81
N CYS A 25 -0.94 -13.86 12.35
CA CYS A 25 0.36 -13.19 12.40
C CYS A 25 1.20 -13.39 11.12
N SER A 26 0.89 -14.41 10.31
CA SER A 26 1.59 -14.73 9.05
C SER A 26 1.79 -13.54 8.07
N PRO A 27 0.79 -12.66 7.81
CA PRO A 27 0.98 -11.57 6.85
C PRO A 27 1.96 -10.48 7.31
N LEU A 28 2.26 -10.38 8.62
CA LEU A 28 3.21 -9.37 9.12
C LEU A 28 4.65 -9.68 8.71
N ALA A 29 4.99 -10.95 8.42
CA ALA A 29 6.32 -11.34 7.95
C ALA A 29 6.65 -10.82 6.54
N GLY A 30 5.65 -10.39 5.75
CA GLY A 30 5.84 -9.80 4.43
C GLY A 30 6.00 -8.27 4.43
N CYS A 31 5.79 -7.60 5.57
CA CYS A 31 5.87 -6.16 5.69
C CYS A 31 7.31 -5.73 6.06
N GLY A 32 8.24 -5.90 5.13
CA GLY A 32 9.61 -5.42 5.25
C GLY A 32 9.83 -4.17 4.38
N SER A 33 10.51 -3.15 4.91
CA SER A 33 11.00 -2.05 4.08
C SER A 33 12.21 -2.57 3.27
N VAL A 34 11.94 -2.87 2.00
CA VAL A 34 12.93 -3.40 1.05
C VAL A 34 13.47 -2.26 0.21
N GLU A 35 14.79 -2.20 0.06
CA GLU A 35 15.47 -1.16 -0.71
C GLU A 35 15.03 -1.20 -2.18
N PHE A 36 15.10 -0.07 -2.89
CA PHE A 36 14.47 0.03 -4.21
C PHE A 36 14.98 -1.02 -5.21
N TYR A 37 16.27 -1.36 -5.15
CA TYR A 37 16.93 -2.30 -6.07
C TYR A 37 16.62 -3.78 -5.77
N GLU A 38 16.17 -4.09 -4.55
CA GLU A 38 15.82 -5.46 -4.13
C GLU A 38 14.45 -5.89 -4.67
N ARG A 39 13.66 -4.93 -5.18
CA ARG A 39 12.30 -5.17 -5.73
C ARG A 39 12.30 -5.80 -7.12
N ARG A 40 13.48 -6.07 -7.69
CA ARG A 40 13.69 -6.74 -8.99
C ARG A 40 12.85 -6.08 -10.09
N HIS A 41 11.88 -6.77 -10.68
CA HIS A 41 11.03 -6.21 -11.75
C HIS A 41 10.19 -5.02 -11.30
N LEU A 42 9.81 -4.95 -10.02
CA LEU A 42 9.06 -3.83 -9.47
C LEU A 42 9.94 -2.58 -9.27
N ALA A 43 11.26 -2.69 -9.46
CA ALA A 43 12.17 -1.54 -9.47
C ALA A 43 12.23 -0.84 -10.85
N GLU A 44 11.68 -1.48 -11.88
CA GLU A 44 11.74 -0.94 -13.24
C GLU A 44 10.84 0.28 -13.39
N ARG A 45 11.30 1.28 -14.17
CA ARG A 45 10.58 2.56 -14.31
C ARG A 45 9.15 2.42 -14.83
N HIS A 46 8.86 1.40 -15.63
CA HIS A 46 7.55 1.16 -16.20
C HIS A 46 6.54 0.53 -15.21
N MET A 47 7.02 0.08 -14.05
CA MET A 47 6.21 -0.48 -12.96
C MET A 47 5.94 0.57 -11.85
N LEU A 48 6.34 1.83 -12.05
CA LEU A 48 5.97 2.92 -11.14
C LEU A 48 4.46 3.10 -11.14
N LEU A 49 3.88 3.26 -9.95
CA LEU A 49 2.52 3.72 -9.78
C LEU A 49 2.50 5.25 -9.86
N ASP A 50 2.88 5.77 -11.02
CA ASP A 50 2.84 7.20 -11.31
C ASP A 50 2.07 7.43 -12.62
N ASP A 51 1.38 8.55 -12.69
CA ASP A 51 0.73 8.97 -13.91
C ASP A 51 1.83 9.35 -14.91
N GLY A 52 1.90 8.62 -16.03
CA GLY A 52 2.87 8.91 -17.07
C GLY A 52 2.78 10.38 -17.52
N PRO A 53 3.85 10.94 -18.12
CA PRO A 53 3.94 12.37 -18.40
C PRO A 53 2.80 12.90 -19.29
N GLY A 54 2.22 12.04 -20.14
CA GLY A 54 1.05 12.38 -20.96
C GLY A 54 -0.23 12.57 -20.13
N GLU A 55 -0.52 11.63 -19.22
CA GLU A 55 -1.68 11.70 -18.32
C GLU A 55 -1.56 12.86 -17.36
N ALA A 56 -0.38 13.05 -16.75
CA ALA A 56 -0.10 14.19 -15.88
C ALA A 56 -0.31 15.53 -16.62
N HIS A 57 0.16 15.66 -17.86
CA HIS A 57 -0.04 16.87 -18.66
C HIS A 57 -1.51 17.08 -19.07
N PHE A 58 -2.23 16.01 -19.40
CA PHE A 58 -3.66 16.07 -19.70
C PHE A 58 -4.48 16.51 -18.49
N TYR A 59 -4.22 15.92 -17.32
CA TYR A 59 -4.86 16.27 -16.06
C TYR A 59 -4.56 17.72 -15.68
N GLN A 60 -3.30 18.15 -15.81
CA GLN A 60 -2.89 19.54 -15.55
C GLN A 60 -3.66 20.52 -16.44
N LYS A 61 -3.77 20.21 -17.74
CA LYS A 61 -4.56 21.02 -18.67
C LYS A 61 -6.03 21.03 -18.26
N THR A 62 -6.61 19.89 -17.93
CA THR A 62 -8.04 19.80 -17.64
C THR A 62 -8.42 20.53 -16.36
N ILE A 63 -7.58 20.47 -15.32
CA ILE A 63 -7.90 21.01 -13.98
C ILE A 63 -7.46 22.45 -13.81
N TYR A 64 -6.33 22.84 -14.40
CA TYR A 64 -5.79 24.19 -14.23
C TYR A 64 -6.05 25.12 -15.42
N SER A 65 -6.91 24.73 -16.38
CA SER A 65 -7.29 25.60 -17.51
C SER A 65 -8.10 26.83 -17.12
N MET A 66 -8.72 26.85 -15.93
CA MET A 66 -9.57 27.97 -15.50
C MET A 66 -8.81 28.96 -14.59
N GLU A 67 -7.95 29.78 -15.21
CA GLU A 67 -7.27 30.94 -14.59
C GLU A 67 -6.25 30.60 -13.48
N GLY A 68 -5.11 29.98 -13.80
CA GLY A 68 -3.84 30.17 -13.09
C GLY A 68 -3.79 29.93 -11.56
N SER A 69 -4.83 29.33 -10.95
CA SER A 69 -5.12 29.45 -9.52
C SER A 69 -4.51 28.37 -8.65
N ALA A 70 -3.92 27.32 -9.22
CA ALA A 70 -3.24 26.31 -8.41
C ALA A 70 -2.01 25.78 -9.16
N GLY A 71 -0.85 25.81 -8.50
CA GLY A 71 0.41 25.33 -9.04
C GLY A 71 0.25 23.88 -9.52
N GLY A 72 0.93 23.54 -10.62
CA GLY A 72 0.79 22.24 -11.26
C GLY A 72 1.07 21.05 -10.33
N VAL A 73 0.72 19.85 -10.78
CA VAL A 73 0.88 18.60 -10.02
C VAL A 73 2.37 18.45 -9.63
N GLY A 74 2.66 18.50 -8.33
CA GLY A 74 4.02 18.43 -7.78
C GLY A 74 4.63 19.76 -7.31
N ALA A 75 3.95 20.91 -7.53
CA ALA A 75 4.37 22.18 -6.94
C ALA A 75 3.92 22.27 -5.49
N SER A 76 4.86 22.19 -4.55
CA SER A 76 4.61 22.30 -3.11
C SER A 76 4.21 23.70 -2.63
N ALA A 77 3.89 24.65 -3.52
CA ALA A 77 3.42 25.98 -3.14
C ALA A 77 2.70 26.68 -4.31
N GLY A 78 1.44 27.08 -4.08
CA GLY A 78 0.81 28.29 -4.63
C GLY A 78 0.58 28.37 -6.15
N GLY A 79 -0.68 28.51 -6.56
CA GLY A 79 -1.03 28.92 -7.92
C GLY A 79 -0.73 30.38 -8.19
N GLY A 80 -0.10 30.62 -9.34
CA GLY A 80 0.27 31.94 -9.87
C GLY A 80 1.43 31.82 -10.85
N CYS A 81 1.71 32.88 -11.61
CA CYS A 81 2.83 32.96 -12.56
C CYS A 81 4.15 32.56 -11.89
N GLY A 82 4.57 31.31 -12.09
CA GLY A 82 5.79 30.74 -11.51
C GLY A 82 7.05 31.31 -12.14
N CYS A 83 7.37 32.57 -11.86
CA CYS A 83 8.70 33.11 -12.08
C CYS A 83 9.69 32.35 -11.20
N TYR A 84 10.48 31.47 -11.82
CA TYR A 84 11.81 31.07 -11.34
C TYR A 84 12.87 31.85 -12.12
#